data_AF-A0AA39Q394-F1
#
_entry.id   AF-A0AA39Q394-F1
#
_cell.length_a   1.000
_cell.length_b   1.000
_cell.length_c   1.000
_cell.angle_alpha   90.00
_cell.angle_beta   90.00
_cell.angle_gamma   90.00
#
_symmetry.space_group_name_H-M   'P 1'
#
loop_
_entity.id
_entity.type
_entity.pdbx_description
1 polymer ?
#
loop_
_entity_poly.entity_id
_entity_poly.type
_entity_poly.pdbx_seq_one_letter_code
_entity_poly.pdbx_strand_id
1 'polypeptide(L)'
;MSPGSNTYEVLAEPPIISPMASSPNRSLDYYWDTIVLQVEDILFRIPKYQLMGKSEIFDAMLSLPQGSNKPEGSSDDVPIKLENISKFDFEQLLQVLYPNEPTTFSAESYFATQGPPPNLEHEVRAVRAFVAQQIQQNRNVVLVTSGGTTVPPEVNVIRFLDNFSAGTRGATSAEYFLKAGYAVIFMHRQFSLQPFSLHYSHSTNPFLDFLEVDQTDGSEPQIRITSDKRAHLLEVLTAYKLVHASGTLHTLTFVTVNDYLWLLRAVSQELSVMRRRAMYYLAAAVSDFFLPRKKMSEHKIQSGKGSLHIEMAQAPKIVESMVDEWTHDGFIVSFKLETDPLLLIPKAHGALERYGHQVVIGNNLHRRKFEVVFISRSAQPDGDALTGKPNEATSKFVEHWLRIDLDRDPHQENVNVIHAATTGT
;
A
#
# COMPACT_ATOMS: atom_id res chain seq x y z
N MET A 1 -22.21 19.69 -99.10
CA MET A 1 -23.24 19.40 -98.08
C MET A 1 -22.50 18.85 -96.88
N SER A 2 -22.24 19.71 -95.89
CA SER A 2 -21.45 19.38 -94.70
C SER A 2 -22.37 18.88 -93.58
N PRO A 3 -21.99 17.84 -92.82
CA PRO A 3 -22.73 17.42 -91.63
C PRO A 3 -22.41 18.34 -90.44
N GLY A 4 -23.46 18.70 -89.70
CA GLY A 4 -23.43 19.67 -88.60
C GLY A 4 -22.71 19.17 -87.34
N SER A 5 -22.15 20.13 -86.61
CA SER A 5 -21.48 19.94 -85.32
C SER A 5 -22.51 19.73 -84.19
N ASN A 6 -22.43 18.60 -83.48
CA ASN A 6 -23.10 18.42 -82.19
C ASN A 6 -22.28 19.11 -81.09
N THR A 7 -22.78 20.23 -80.57
CA THR A 7 -22.34 20.79 -79.28
C THR A 7 -23.36 20.39 -78.22
N TYR A 8 -22.95 19.59 -77.23
CA TYR A 8 -23.76 19.27 -76.07
C TYR A 8 -23.71 20.45 -75.09
N GLU A 9 -24.86 21.05 -74.79
CA GLU A 9 -25.03 22.03 -73.71
C GLU A 9 -25.15 21.29 -72.37
N VAL A 10 -24.25 21.59 -71.42
CA VAL A 10 -24.29 21.05 -70.07
C VAL A 10 -25.35 21.83 -69.28
N LEU A 11 -26.44 21.17 -68.90
CA LEU A 11 -27.46 21.72 -68.00
C LEU A 11 -26.87 21.81 -66.58
N ALA A 12 -26.93 23.00 -65.96
CA ALA A 12 -26.49 23.21 -64.59
C ALA A 12 -27.35 22.42 -63.59
N GLU A 13 -26.72 21.72 -62.65
CA GLU A 13 -27.41 21.01 -61.57
C GLU A 13 -28.13 21.99 -60.62
N PRO A 14 -29.32 21.62 -60.10
CA PRO A 14 -30.04 22.45 -59.14
C PRO A 14 -29.28 22.54 -57.81
N PRO A 15 -29.40 23.66 -57.06
CA PRO A 15 -28.69 23.83 -55.80
C PRO A 15 -29.18 22.82 -54.76
N ILE A 16 -28.23 22.10 -54.15
CA ILE A 16 -28.46 21.22 -53.02
C ILE A 16 -28.84 22.10 -51.82
N ILE A 17 -30.10 22.06 -51.40
CA ILE A 17 -30.53 22.65 -50.14
C ILE A 17 -29.93 21.80 -49.02
N SER A 18 -28.84 22.28 -48.40
CA SER A 18 -28.32 21.67 -47.17
C SER A 18 -29.37 21.79 -46.06
N PRO A 19 -29.73 20.71 -45.35
CA PRO A 19 -30.60 20.83 -44.20
C PRO A 19 -29.92 21.74 -43.16
N MET A 20 -30.63 22.75 -42.67
CA MET A 20 -30.15 23.60 -41.58
C MET A 20 -29.73 22.68 -40.42
N ALA A 21 -28.49 22.80 -39.96
CA ALA A 21 -27.99 22.05 -38.83
C ALA A 21 -28.93 22.27 -37.63
N SER A 22 -29.65 21.23 -37.21
CA SER A 22 -30.43 21.31 -35.98
C SER A 22 -29.46 21.49 -34.82
N SER A 23 -29.64 22.54 -34.04
CA SER A 23 -28.90 22.77 -32.80
C SER A 23 -28.86 21.47 -31.97
N PRO A 24 -27.71 21.11 -31.38
CA PRO A 24 -27.61 19.88 -30.61
C PRO A 24 -28.62 19.88 -29.46
N ASN A 25 -29.35 18.76 -29.32
CA ASN A 25 -30.30 18.57 -28.22
C ASN A 25 -29.55 18.28 -26.92
N ARG A 26 -30.00 18.88 -25.83
CA ARG A 26 -29.48 18.64 -24.48
C ARG A 26 -30.06 17.34 -23.93
N SER A 27 -29.24 16.53 -23.27
CA SER A 27 -29.70 15.33 -22.56
C SER A 27 -30.55 15.74 -21.35
N LEU A 28 -31.78 15.22 -21.23
CA LEU A 28 -32.63 15.52 -20.08
C LEU A 28 -32.06 14.96 -18.76
N ASP A 29 -31.34 13.83 -18.84
CA ASP A 29 -30.81 13.15 -17.66
C ASP A 29 -29.38 13.59 -17.31
N TYR A 30 -28.61 14.06 -18.30
CA TYR A 30 -27.17 14.31 -18.17
C TYR A 30 -26.72 15.71 -18.63
N TYR A 31 -27.63 16.65 -18.82
CA TYR A 31 -27.31 18.06 -19.09
C TYR A 31 -27.76 18.93 -17.91
N TRP A 32 -26.87 19.09 -16.93
CA TRP A 32 -27.20 19.76 -15.67
C TRP A 32 -26.92 21.26 -15.70
N ASP A 33 -27.86 22.04 -15.17
CA ASP A 33 -27.63 23.44 -14.87
C ASP A 33 -26.77 23.58 -13.61
N THR A 34 -25.70 24.36 -13.73
CA THR A 34 -24.76 24.62 -12.63
C THR A 34 -24.88 26.05 -12.13
N ILE A 35 -24.39 26.27 -10.91
CA ILE A 35 -24.28 27.59 -10.29
C ILE A 35 -22.89 27.78 -9.75
N VAL A 36 -22.40 29.02 -9.82
CA VAL A 36 -21.11 29.44 -9.27
C VAL A 36 -21.33 30.26 -8.01
N LEU A 37 -20.83 29.76 -6.88
CA LEU A 37 -20.88 30.39 -5.57
C LEU A 37 -19.46 30.75 -5.14
N GLN A 38 -19.29 31.88 -4.46
CA GLN A 38 -18.03 32.28 -3.85
C GLN A 38 -18.20 32.30 -2.33
N VAL A 39 -17.31 31.58 -1.64
CA VAL A 39 -17.17 31.62 -0.17
C VAL A 39 -15.71 31.97 0.12
N GLU A 40 -15.49 33.04 0.86
CA GLU A 40 -14.14 33.61 1.05
C GLU A 40 -13.45 33.88 -0.31
N ASP A 41 -12.25 33.32 -0.54
CA ASP A 41 -11.46 33.44 -1.76
C ASP A 41 -11.63 32.25 -2.72
N ILE A 42 -12.58 31.33 -2.47
CA ILE A 42 -12.78 30.11 -3.24
C ILE A 42 -14.10 30.13 -4.02
N LEU A 43 -14.05 29.66 -5.27
CA LEU A 43 -15.21 29.45 -6.14
C LEU A 43 -15.66 27.98 -6.12
N PHE A 44 -16.97 27.78 -6.04
CA PHE A 44 -17.63 26.49 -6.08
C PHE A 44 -18.61 26.45 -7.25
N ARG A 45 -18.43 25.49 -8.17
CA ARG A 45 -19.37 25.24 -9.28
C ARG A 45 -20.10 23.92 -9.06
N ILE A 46 -21.40 23.98 -8.81
CA ILE A 46 -22.20 22.81 -8.40
C ILE A 46 -23.53 22.71 -9.17
N PRO A 47 -24.11 21.50 -9.33
CA PRO A 47 -25.42 21.33 -9.97
C PRO A 47 -26.56 21.93 -9.12
N LYS A 48 -27.48 22.71 -9.72
CA LYS A 48 -28.54 23.41 -8.98
C LYS A 48 -29.56 22.48 -8.28
N TYR A 49 -29.79 21.29 -8.82
CA TYR A 49 -30.95 20.45 -8.48
C TYR A 49 -31.00 19.97 -7.02
N GLN A 50 -29.88 19.94 -6.29
CA GLN A 50 -29.86 19.55 -4.87
C GLN A 50 -30.07 20.70 -3.90
N LEU A 51 -29.79 21.93 -4.34
CA LEU A 51 -30.08 23.14 -3.58
C LEU A 51 -31.56 23.53 -3.73
N MET A 52 -32.12 23.27 -4.91
CA MET A 52 -33.53 23.52 -5.21
C MET A 52 -34.42 22.43 -4.59
N GLY A 53 -35.52 22.83 -3.95
CA GLY A 53 -36.53 21.94 -3.36
C GLY A 53 -36.20 21.37 -1.98
N LYS A 54 -35.02 21.65 -1.42
CA LYS A 54 -34.60 21.23 -0.07
C LYS A 54 -34.30 22.41 0.88
N SER A 55 -34.26 23.63 0.36
CA SER A 55 -34.00 24.84 1.14
C SER A 55 -34.82 26.00 0.60
N GLU A 56 -35.72 26.53 1.44
CA GLU A 56 -36.54 27.70 1.11
C GLU A 56 -35.69 28.93 0.77
N ILE A 57 -34.50 29.03 1.35
CA ILE A 57 -33.56 30.14 1.11
C ILE A 57 -32.98 30.04 -0.30
N PHE A 58 -32.51 28.86 -0.71
CA PHE A 58 -31.96 28.66 -2.05
C PHE A 58 -33.06 28.70 -3.11
N ASP A 59 -34.27 28.21 -2.81
CA ASP A 59 -35.41 28.33 -3.72
C ASP A 59 -35.81 29.78 -3.96
N ALA A 60 -35.90 30.59 -2.89
CA ALA A 60 -36.19 32.02 -3.01
C ALA A 60 -35.07 32.78 -3.75
N MET A 61 -33.81 32.50 -3.42
CA MET A 61 -32.66 33.15 -4.03
C MET A 61 -32.54 32.85 -5.54
N LEU A 62 -32.83 31.61 -5.95
CA LEU A 62 -32.67 31.16 -7.34
C LEU A 62 -33.90 31.45 -8.22
N SER A 63 -35.03 31.82 -7.63
CA SER A 63 -36.28 32.14 -8.33
C SER A 63 -36.49 33.64 -8.59
N LEU A 64 -35.64 34.52 -8.05
CA LEU A 64 -35.72 35.96 -8.29
C LEU A 64 -35.43 36.31 -9.77
N PRO A 65 -36.24 37.18 -10.40
CA PRO A 65 -36.03 37.58 -11.78
C PRO A 65 -34.70 38.35 -11.90
N GLN A 66 -33.76 37.74 -12.62
CA GLN A 66 -32.47 38.33 -12.93
C GLN A 66 -32.68 39.41 -13.99
N GLY A 67 -32.29 40.66 -13.69
CA GLY A 67 -32.40 41.79 -14.62
C GLY A 67 -31.60 41.57 -15.91
N SER A 68 -31.67 42.51 -16.86
CA SER A 68 -31.10 42.42 -18.22
C SER A 68 -29.56 42.28 -18.33
N ASN A 69 -28.85 42.06 -17.22
CA ASN A 69 -27.41 41.77 -17.18
C ASN A 69 -27.16 40.27 -16.92
N LYS A 70 -25.93 39.80 -17.16
CA LYS A 70 -25.55 38.40 -16.88
C LYS A 70 -26.00 38.00 -15.46
N PRO A 71 -26.78 36.92 -15.29
CA PRO A 71 -27.32 36.56 -14.00
C PRO A 71 -26.21 36.17 -13.01
N GLU A 72 -26.36 36.57 -11.75
CA GLU A 72 -25.41 36.24 -10.68
C GLU A 72 -25.33 34.71 -10.51
N GLY A 73 -24.11 34.19 -10.37
CA GLY A 73 -23.81 32.76 -10.28
C GLY A 73 -23.78 32.03 -11.62
N SER A 74 -23.83 32.74 -12.75
CA SER A 74 -23.77 32.12 -14.09
C SER A 74 -22.35 31.83 -14.60
N SER A 75 -21.33 32.47 -14.01
CA SER A 75 -19.93 32.32 -14.41
C SER A 75 -18.98 32.69 -13.28
N ASP A 76 -17.71 32.32 -13.42
CA ASP A 76 -16.64 32.62 -12.44
C ASP A 76 -16.40 34.13 -12.26
N ASP A 77 -16.69 34.94 -13.28
CA ASP A 77 -16.58 36.40 -13.23
C ASP A 77 -17.71 37.09 -12.44
N VAL A 78 -18.83 36.39 -12.24
CA VAL A 78 -20.03 36.93 -11.58
C VAL A 78 -20.60 35.85 -10.64
N PRO A 79 -19.85 35.44 -9.59
CA PRO A 79 -20.32 34.43 -8.66
C PRO A 79 -21.33 35.04 -7.68
N ILE A 80 -22.17 34.18 -7.10
CA ILE A 80 -22.99 34.55 -5.94
C ILE A 80 -22.09 34.54 -4.71
N LYS A 81 -21.94 35.67 -4.04
CA LYS A 81 -21.10 35.77 -2.84
C LYS A 81 -21.88 35.43 -1.58
N LEU A 82 -21.43 34.43 -0.85
CA LEU A 82 -22.01 34.05 0.44
C LEU A 82 -21.16 34.67 1.56
N GLU A 83 -21.64 35.80 2.10
CA GLU A 83 -20.98 36.49 3.21
C GLU A 83 -21.28 35.81 4.55
N ASN A 84 -20.31 35.83 5.48
CA ASN A 84 -20.42 35.27 6.83
C ASN A 84 -20.58 33.74 6.91
N ILE A 85 -20.18 33.01 5.87
CA ILE A 85 -20.06 31.54 5.89
C ILE A 85 -18.58 31.19 5.73
N SER A 86 -18.06 30.29 6.56
CA SER A 86 -16.69 29.82 6.40
C SER A 86 -16.59 28.83 5.23
N LYS A 87 -15.44 28.82 4.54
CA LYS A 87 -15.16 27.81 3.50
C LYS A 87 -15.39 26.39 4.04
N PHE A 88 -14.92 26.11 5.25
CA PHE A 88 -15.01 24.80 5.89
C PHE A 88 -16.47 24.35 6.07
N ASP A 89 -17.33 25.20 6.63
CA ASP A 89 -18.74 24.87 6.87
C ASP A 89 -19.48 24.63 5.55
N PHE A 90 -19.17 25.43 4.53
CA PHE A 90 -19.76 25.27 3.21
C PHE A 90 -19.35 23.94 2.55
N GLU A 91 -18.07 23.54 2.67
CA GLU A 91 -17.59 22.24 2.20
C GLU A 91 -18.30 21.08 2.93
N GLN A 92 -18.56 21.20 4.24
CA GLN A 92 -19.31 20.18 4.99
C GLN A 92 -20.76 20.06 4.50
N LEU A 93 -21.44 21.19 4.23
CA LEU A 93 -22.77 21.17 3.64
C LEU A 93 -22.76 20.51 2.25
N LEU A 94 -21.77 20.84 1.41
CA LEU A 94 -21.62 20.21 0.10
C LEU A 94 -21.32 18.71 0.20
N GLN A 95 -20.60 18.24 1.22
CA GLN A 95 -20.42 16.80 1.46
C GLN A 95 -21.72 16.09 1.80
N VAL A 96 -22.67 16.77 2.45
CA VAL A 96 -24.00 16.20 2.73
C VAL A 96 -24.89 16.21 1.48
N LEU A 97 -24.87 17.31 0.71
CA LEU A 97 -25.71 17.49 -0.46
C LEU A 97 -25.18 16.74 -1.68
N TYR A 98 -23.88 16.79 -1.92
CA TYR A 98 -23.16 16.11 -2.99
C TYR A 98 -22.09 15.22 -2.37
N PRO A 99 -22.49 14.09 -1.75
CA PRO A 99 -21.55 13.19 -1.13
C PRO A 99 -20.57 12.67 -2.18
N ASN A 100 -19.39 13.28 -2.21
CA ASN A 100 -18.20 12.70 -2.81
C ASN A 100 -17.73 11.65 -1.80
N GLU A 101 -18.06 10.39 -2.05
CA GLU A 101 -17.49 9.27 -1.30
C GLU A 101 -15.96 9.45 -1.30
N PRO A 102 -15.32 9.68 -0.14
CA PRO A 102 -13.90 9.98 -0.11
C PRO A 102 -13.13 8.79 -0.71
N THR A 103 -12.42 9.05 -1.81
CA THR A 103 -11.56 8.05 -2.47
C THR A 103 -10.25 7.83 -1.72
N THR A 104 -9.96 8.69 -0.74
CA THR A 104 -8.79 8.67 0.14
C THR A 104 -9.21 8.58 1.60
N PHE A 105 -8.68 7.60 2.33
CA PHE A 105 -8.90 7.43 3.76
C PHE A 105 -7.70 7.94 4.57
N SER A 106 -7.93 8.71 5.63
CA SER A 106 -6.93 8.90 6.68
C SER A 106 -6.82 7.62 7.52
N ALA A 107 -5.75 7.47 8.29
CA ALA A 107 -5.63 6.33 9.20
C ALA A 107 -6.80 6.32 10.21
N GLU A 108 -7.14 7.48 10.79
CA GLU A 108 -8.24 7.60 11.75
C GLU A 108 -9.59 7.21 11.14
N SER A 109 -9.94 7.74 9.95
CA SER A 109 -11.22 7.42 9.31
C SER A 109 -11.29 5.95 8.88
N TYR A 110 -10.16 5.36 8.50
CA TYR A 110 -10.07 3.93 8.22
C TYR A 110 -10.43 3.11 9.46
N PHE A 111 -9.74 3.30 10.59
CA PHE A 111 -9.98 2.51 11.81
C PHE A 111 -11.34 2.79 12.46
N ALA A 112 -11.92 3.98 12.24
CA ALA A 112 -13.27 4.29 12.69
C ALA A 112 -14.36 3.55 11.89
N THR A 113 -14.09 3.21 10.62
CA THR A 113 -15.11 2.64 9.70
C THR A 113 -14.88 1.17 9.39
N GLN A 114 -13.66 0.67 9.51
CA GLN A 114 -13.29 -0.72 9.27
C GLN A 114 -13.00 -1.40 10.60
N GLY A 115 -13.87 -2.33 11.02
CA GLY A 115 -13.76 -3.00 12.33
C GLY A 115 -12.53 -3.91 12.47
N PRO A 116 -12.04 -4.15 13.70
CA PRO A 116 -10.87 -4.98 13.96
C PRO A 116 -11.13 -6.48 13.68
N PRO A 117 -10.08 -7.26 13.43
CA PRO A 117 -10.20 -8.72 13.35
C PRO A 117 -10.60 -9.31 14.73
N PRO A 118 -11.40 -10.40 14.78
CA PRO A 118 -11.93 -10.93 16.03
C PRO A 118 -10.88 -11.35 17.07
N ASN A 119 -9.70 -11.77 16.62
CA ASN A 119 -8.61 -12.24 17.49
C ASN A 119 -7.66 -11.13 17.95
N LEU A 120 -7.86 -9.86 17.55
CA LEU A 120 -6.90 -8.78 17.81
C LEU A 120 -6.48 -8.67 19.28
N GLU A 121 -7.44 -8.65 20.20
CA GLU A 121 -7.17 -8.52 21.64
C GLU A 121 -6.37 -9.70 22.21
N HIS A 122 -6.56 -10.90 21.67
CA HIS A 122 -5.78 -12.08 22.07
C HIS A 122 -4.33 -11.92 21.61
N GLU A 123 -4.12 -11.54 20.34
CA GLU A 123 -2.79 -11.31 19.77
C GLU A 123 -2.05 -10.20 20.52
N VAL A 124 -2.72 -9.08 20.81
CA VAL A 124 -2.13 -7.95 21.54
C VAL A 124 -1.67 -8.35 22.93
N ARG A 125 -2.45 -9.15 23.67
CA ARG A 125 -2.02 -9.66 24.99
C ARG A 125 -0.79 -10.56 24.89
N ALA A 126 -0.73 -11.42 23.89
CA ALA A 126 0.42 -12.30 23.67
C ALA A 126 1.67 -11.50 23.31
N VAL A 127 1.54 -10.50 22.45
CA VAL A 127 2.61 -9.55 22.08
C VAL A 127 3.09 -8.77 23.30
N ARG A 128 2.18 -8.24 24.12
CA ARG A 128 2.53 -7.52 25.35
C ARG A 128 3.35 -8.37 26.31
N ALA A 129 2.94 -9.63 26.51
CA ALA A 129 3.68 -10.56 27.35
C ALA A 129 5.07 -10.86 26.78
N PHE A 130 5.17 -11.08 25.47
CA PHE A 130 6.44 -11.27 24.78
C PHE A 130 7.36 -10.06 24.95
N VAL A 131 6.88 -8.84 24.67
CA VAL A 131 7.63 -7.59 24.82
C VAL A 131 8.12 -7.42 26.26
N ALA A 132 7.25 -7.64 27.25
CA ALA A 132 7.63 -7.57 28.66
C ALA A 132 8.77 -8.54 29.02
N GLN A 133 8.73 -9.76 28.50
CA GLN A 133 9.81 -10.73 28.67
C GLN A 133 11.12 -10.24 28.02
N GLN A 134 11.07 -9.71 26.80
CA GLN A 134 12.29 -9.26 26.11
C GLN A 134 12.92 -8.02 26.76
N ILE A 135 12.11 -7.15 27.35
CA ILE A 135 12.59 -6.02 28.17
C ILE A 135 13.38 -6.54 29.37
N GLN A 136 12.86 -7.53 30.11
CA GLN A 136 13.55 -8.14 31.25
C GLN A 136 14.88 -8.81 30.84
N GLN A 137 14.92 -9.39 29.64
CA GLN A 137 16.12 -10.04 29.08
C GLN A 137 17.09 -9.04 28.41
N ASN A 138 16.81 -7.75 28.46
CA ASN A 138 17.59 -6.69 27.81
C ASN A 138 17.87 -6.97 26.31
N ARG A 139 16.88 -7.50 25.57
CA ARG A 139 16.97 -7.75 24.12
C ARG A 139 16.29 -6.66 23.29
N ASN A 140 16.88 -6.34 22.14
CA ASN A 140 16.21 -5.53 21.13
C ASN A 140 15.14 -6.38 20.43
N VAL A 141 14.04 -5.75 20.02
CA VAL A 141 12.93 -6.43 19.35
C VAL A 141 12.74 -5.86 17.95
N VAL A 142 12.53 -6.73 16.97
CA VAL A 142 12.16 -6.34 15.62
C VAL A 142 10.79 -6.91 15.25
N LEU A 143 9.89 -6.05 14.76
CA LEU A 143 8.69 -6.46 14.05
C LEU A 143 9.05 -6.67 12.59
N VAL A 144 8.98 -7.91 12.12
CA VAL A 144 9.13 -8.27 10.71
C VAL A 144 7.76 -8.53 10.12
N THR A 145 7.36 -7.75 9.11
CA THR A 145 6.14 -8.05 8.34
C THR A 145 6.48 -8.81 7.06
N SER A 146 5.72 -9.87 6.74
CA SER A 146 6.05 -10.76 5.62
C SER A 146 4.82 -11.28 4.87
N GLY A 147 4.98 -11.53 3.56
CA GLY A 147 3.91 -12.04 2.71
C GLY A 147 2.98 -10.94 2.16
N GLY A 148 1.94 -11.36 1.44
CA GLY A 148 0.99 -10.48 0.75
C GLY A 148 -0.33 -10.29 1.50
N THR A 149 -0.95 -9.13 1.38
CA THR A 149 -2.33 -8.90 1.87
C THR A 149 -3.35 -9.17 0.77
N THR A 150 -4.55 -9.61 1.17
CA THR A 150 -5.70 -9.72 0.26
C THR A 150 -6.73 -8.61 0.46
N VAL A 151 -7.52 -8.37 -0.58
CA VAL A 151 -8.70 -7.50 -0.56
C VAL A 151 -9.90 -8.31 -1.03
N PRO A 152 -10.80 -8.74 -0.12
CA PRO A 152 -12.03 -9.41 -0.52
C PRO A 152 -13.06 -8.40 -1.06
N PRO A 153 -13.74 -8.69 -2.19
CA PRO A 153 -14.85 -7.88 -2.67
C PRO A 153 -16.19 -8.27 -2.01
N GLU A 154 -16.22 -9.42 -1.33
CA GLU A 154 -17.40 -9.98 -0.68
C GLU A 154 -17.16 -10.20 0.83
N VAL A 155 -18.18 -10.00 1.67
CA VAL A 155 -18.11 -10.29 3.11
C VAL A 155 -17.95 -11.80 3.34
N ASN A 156 -18.78 -12.59 2.66
CA ASN A 156 -18.59 -14.03 2.58
C ASN A 156 -17.60 -14.34 1.47
N VAL A 157 -16.31 -14.28 1.83
CA VAL A 157 -15.19 -14.30 0.89
C VAL A 157 -15.18 -15.58 0.05
N ILE A 158 -15.23 -15.42 -1.27
CA ILE A 158 -15.00 -16.49 -2.26
C ILE A 158 -13.85 -16.10 -3.19
N ARG A 159 -13.75 -14.82 -3.52
CA ARG A 159 -12.70 -14.25 -4.35
C ARG A 159 -11.96 -13.18 -3.57
N PHE A 160 -10.75 -12.86 -4.01
CA PHE A 160 -9.98 -11.76 -3.46
C PHE A 160 -8.95 -11.26 -4.47
N LEU A 161 -8.59 -9.99 -4.37
CA LEU A 161 -7.37 -9.46 -4.97
C LEU A 161 -6.20 -9.78 -4.04
N ASP A 162 -5.07 -10.23 -4.57
CA ASP A 162 -3.88 -10.58 -3.77
C ASP A 162 -2.65 -9.79 -4.24
N ASN A 163 -1.89 -9.27 -3.29
CA ASN A 163 -0.59 -8.69 -3.54
C ASN A 163 0.48 -9.79 -3.44
N PHE A 164 1.00 -10.24 -4.59
CA PHE A 164 1.93 -11.38 -4.63
C PHE A 164 3.19 -11.18 -3.75
N SER A 165 3.35 -12.03 -2.74
CA SER A 165 4.59 -12.18 -1.97
C SER A 165 4.62 -13.53 -1.26
N ALA A 166 5.58 -14.38 -1.61
CA ALA A 166 5.78 -15.69 -0.98
C ALA A 166 6.27 -15.61 0.48
N GLY A 167 6.79 -14.45 0.90
CA GLY A 167 7.34 -14.24 2.24
C GLY A 167 8.83 -14.60 2.40
N THR A 168 9.54 -14.96 1.33
CA THR A 168 10.96 -15.35 1.39
C THR A 168 11.83 -14.31 2.08
N ARG A 169 11.72 -13.04 1.68
CA ARG A 169 12.50 -11.93 2.27
C ARG A 169 12.25 -11.81 3.76
N GLY A 170 10.99 -11.74 4.19
CA GLY A 170 10.67 -11.58 5.60
C GLY A 170 11.13 -12.78 6.43
N ALA A 171 10.83 -14.01 5.99
CA ALA A 171 11.24 -15.23 6.70
C ALA A 171 12.76 -15.34 6.85
N THR A 172 13.49 -15.08 5.76
CA THR A 172 14.96 -15.09 5.75
C THR A 172 15.53 -13.98 6.65
N SER A 173 14.97 -12.77 6.59
CA SER A 173 15.42 -11.65 7.44
C SER A 173 15.23 -11.95 8.92
N ALA A 174 14.12 -12.60 9.29
CA ALA A 174 13.85 -12.99 10.66
C ALA A 174 14.89 -13.99 11.20
N GLU A 175 15.35 -14.97 10.41
CA GLU A 175 16.46 -15.85 10.80
C GLU A 175 17.75 -15.06 11.08
N TYR A 176 18.08 -14.09 10.23
CA TYR A 176 19.26 -13.24 10.44
C TYR A 176 19.15 -12.37 11.69
N PHE A 177 17.97 -11.77 11.95
CA PHE A 177 17.75 -11.01 13.17
C PHE A 177 17.88 -11.89 14.43
N LEU A 178 17.32 -13.10 14.42
CA LEU A 178 17.48 -14.06 15.51
C LEU A 178 18.96 -14.42 15.72
N LYS A 179 19.70 -14.69 14.64
CA LYS A 179 21.14 -14.97 14.67
C LYS A 179 21.95 -13.77 15.20
N ALA A 180 21.52 -12.55 14.90
CA ALA A 180 22.11 -11.31 15.40
C ALA A 180 21.71 -10.97 16.86
N GLY A 181 20.92 -11.82 17.52
CA GLY A 181 20.57 -11.67 18.94
C GLY A 181 19.30 -10.86 19.21
N TYR A 182 18.58 -10.43 18.17
CA TYR A 182 17.26 -9.81 18.32
C TYR A 182 16.22 -10.85 18.74
N ALA A 183 15.21 -10.38 19.45
CA ALA A 183 13.93 -11.08 19.51
C ALA A 183 13.03 -10.59 18.34
N VAL A 184 12.28 -11.50 17.73
CA VAL A 184 11.52 -11.24 16.51
C VAL A 184 10.02 -11.45 16.75
N ILE A 185 9.23 -10.42 16.42
CA ILE A 185 7.80 -10.56 16.18
C ILE A 185 7.62 -10.75 14.68
N PHE A 186 7.23 -11.95 14.25
CA PHE A 186 7.06 -12.31 12.85
C PHE A 186 5.58 -12.28 12.47
N MET A 187 5.13 -11.14 11.96
CA MET A 187 3.76 -10.93 11.49
C MET A 187 3.68 -11.27 10.00
N HIS A 188 2.99 -12.35 9.65
CA HIS A 188 3.06 -12.89 8.29
C HIS A 188 1.71 -13.31 7.71
N ARG A 189 1.63 -13.34 6.38
CA ARG A 189 0.48 -13.91 5.68
C ARG A 189 0.33 -15.39 6.04
N GLN A 190 -0.86 -15.79 6.48
CA GLN A 190 -1.17 -17.20 6.75
C GLN A 190 -0.77 -18.07 5.55
N PHE A 191 -0.07 -19.18 5.83
CA PHE A 191 0.48 -20.12 4.83
C PHE A 191 1.60 -19.59 3.94
N SER A 192 2.11 -18.37 4.16
CA SER A 192 3.35 -17.91 3.54
C SER A 192 4.59 -18.52 4.21
N LEU A 193 5.77 -18.31 3.63
CA LEU A 193 7.02 -18.81 4.17
C LEU A 193 7.28 -18.24 5.58
N GLN A 194 7.76 -19.10 6.46
CA GLN A 194 8.10 -18.81 7.86
C GLN A 194 9.58 -19.11 8.11
N PRO A 195 10.21 -18.47 9.11
CA PRO A 195 11.56 -18.83 9.57
C PRO A 195 11.64 -20.33 9.87
N PHE A 196 12.75 -20.94 9.50
CA PHE A 196 13.10 -22.36 9.60
C PHE A 196 12.29 -23.28 8.68
N SER A 197 10.97 -23.10 8.61
CA SER A 197 10.10 -23.93 7.75
C SER A 197 10.26 -23.65 6.25
N LEU A 198 10.80 -22.49 5.87
CA LEU A 198 11.04 -22.18 4.44
C LEU A 198 12.01 -23.17 3.76
N HIS A 199 12.89 -23.82 4.53
CA HIS A 199 13.89 -24.76 4.02
C HIS A 199 13.27 -26.07 3.48
N TYR A 200 12.05 -26.41 3.89
CA TYR A 200 11.32 -27.62 3.48
C TYR A 200 9.85 -27.33 3.09
N SER A 201 9.66 -26.25 2.32
CA SER A 201 8.34 -25.83 1.84
C SER A 201 7.72 -26.80 0.82
N HIS A 202 6.38 -26.80 0.73
CA HIS A 202 5.60 -27.67 -0.17
C HIS A 202 5.94 -27.56 -1.66
N SER A 203 6.63 -26.50 -2.11
CA SER A 203 6.90 -26.24 -3.53
C SER A 203 8.35 -26.46 -3.95
N THR A 204 9.32 -26.27 -3.05
CA THR A 204 10.75 -26.25 -3.41
C THR A 204 11.51 -27.44 -2.83
N ASN A 205 11.17 -27.86 -1.61
CA ASN A 205 11.76 -29.03 -0.96
C ASN A 205 10.68 -29.72 -0.11
N PRO A 206 9.84 -30.60 -0.69
CA PRO A 206 8.82 -31.32 0.05
C PRO A 206 9.39 -32.07 1.26
N PHE A 207 8.71 -32.00 2.40
CA PHE A 207 9.17 -32.62 3.65
C PHE A 207 9.53 -34.11 3.52
N LEU A 208 8.75 -34.88 2.73
CA LEU A 208 8.97 -36.31 2.55
C LEU A 208 10.26 -36.63 1.76
N ASP A 209 10.76 -35.69 0.95
CA ASP A 209 11.99 -35.89 0.18
C ASP A 209 13.25 -35.82 1.05
N PHE A 210 13.11 -35.33 2.30
CA PHE A 210 14.17 -35.37 3.30
C PHE A 210 14.27 -36.71 4.01
N LEU A 211 13.26 -37.58 3.87
CA LEU A 211 13.13 -38.80 4.67
C LEU A 211 13.50 -40.03 3.84
N GLU A 212 14.28 -40.92 4.44
CA GLU A 212 14.57 -42.26 3.94
C GLU A 212 14.16 -43.31 4.98
N VAL A 213 13.80 -44.50 4.52
CA VAL A 213 13.52 -45.64 5.39
C VAL A 213 14.79 -46.46 5.52
N ASP A 214 15.36 -46.49 6.71
CA ASP A 214 16.45 -47.42 7.02
C ASP A 214 15.87 -48.79 7.35
N GLN A 215 16.23 -49.77 6.53
CA GLN A 215 15.92 -51.18 6.74
C GLN A 215 17.23 -51.93 6.94
N THR A 216 17.76 -51.91 8.16
CA THR A 216 18.82 -52.83 8.56
C THR A 216 18.24 -54.21 8.81
N ASP A 217 18.86 -55.25 8.23
CA ASP A 217 18.41 -56.64 8.36
C ASP A 217 18.21 -57.04 9.84
N GLY A 218 16.98 -57.38 10.20
CA GLY A 218 16.60 -57.84 11.54
C GLY A 218 16.11 -56.77 12.53
N SER A 219 16.08 -55.48 12.16
CA SER A 219 15.50 -54.41 12.98
C SER A 219 14.18 -53.87 12.41
N GLU A 220 13.33 -53.28 13.26
CA GLU A 220 12.15 -52.55 12.80
C GLU A 220 12.55 -51.36 11.88
N PRO A 221 11.79 -51.09 10.80
CA PRO A 221 12.07 -49.98 9.90
C PRO A 221 12.09 -48.64 10.66
N GLN A 222 13.13 -47.83 10.45
CA GLN A 222 13.23 -46.50 11.06
C GLN A 222 13.28 -45.40 10.00
N ILE A 223 12.66 -44.26 10.30
CA ILE A 223 12.76 -43.06 9.48
C ILE A 223 14.08 -42.34 9.78
N ARG A 224 14.84 -42.02 8.74
CA ARG A 224 16.07 -41.20 8.82
C ARG A 224 16.01 -40.03 7.85
N ILE A 225 16.89 -39.06 8.06
CA ILE A 225 17.11 -37.97 7.10
C ILE A 225 18.14 -38.42 6.07
N THR A 226 17.90 -38.12 4.79
CA THR A 226 18.84 -38.43 3.71
C THR A 226 20.23 -37.85 3.99
N SER A 227 21.26 -38.60 3.64
CA SER A 227 22.65 -38.26 4.00
C SER A 227 23.10 -36.90 3.46
N ASP A 228 22.63 -36.51 2.27
CA ASP A 228 22.95 -35.23 1.61
C ASP A 228 22.26 -34.01 2.25
N LYS A 229 21.14 -34.21 2.95
CA LYS A 229 20.38 -33.13 3.62
C LYS A 229 20.69 -33.01 5.12
N ARG A 230 21.31 -34.02 5.73
CA ARG A 230 21.54 -34.12 7.17
C ARG A 230 22.26 -32.89 7.76
N ALA A 231 23.35 -32.44 7.13
CA ALA A 231 24.16 -31.34 7.66
C ALA A 231 23.37 -30.02 7.72
N HIS A 232 22.70 -29.66 6.63
CA HIS A 232 21.85 -28.47 6.54
C HIS A 232 20.68 -28.53 7.53
N LEU A 233 19.98 -29.67 7.59
CA LEU A 233 18.80 -29.80 8.46
C LEU A 233 19.19 -29.81 9.94
N LEU A 234 20.37 -30.33 10.30
CA LEU A 234 20.90 -30.26 11.66
C LEU A 234 21.16 -28.81 12.08
N GLU A 235 21.75 -27.98 11.20
CA GLU A 235 21.96 -26.56 11.45
C GLU A 235 20.63 -25.83 11.68
N VAL A 236 19.68 -25.98 10.75
CA VAL A 236 18.35 -25.35 10.83
C VAL A 236 17.60 -25.80 12.08
N LEU A 237 17.58 -27.10 12.38
CA LEU A 237 16.90 -27.64 13.56
C LEU A 237 17.53 -27.16 14.87
N THR A 238 18.86 -27.06 14.92
CA THR A 238 19.57 -26.56 16.10
C THR A 238 19.21 -25.10 16.36
N ALA A 239 19.22 -24.26 15.33
CA ALA A 239 18.81 -22.86 15.42
C ALA A 239 17.34 -22.72 15.86
N TYR A 240 16.44 -23.49 15.23
CA TYR A 240 15.03 -23.55 15.61
C TYR A 240 14.85 -23.89 17.09
N LYS A 241 15.47 -24.97 17.58
CA LYS A 241 15.37 -25.39 18.98
C LYS A 241 15.90 -24.33 19.95
N LEU A 242 17.00 -23.66 19.61
CA LEU A 242 17.57 -22.57 20.43
C LEU A 242 16.61 -21.38 20.52
N VAL A 243 16.01 -20.98 19.41
CA VAL A 243 15.05 -19.87 19.35
C VAL A 243 13.80 -20.17 20.17
N HIS A 244 13.27 -21.39 20.07
CA HIS A 244 12.13 -21.82 20.88
C HIS A 244 12.47 -21.89 22.37
N ALA A 245 13.62 -22.46 22.74
CA ALA A 245 14.05 -22.55 24.13
C ALA A 245 14.29 -21.17 24.76
N SER A 246 14.80 -20.22 23.98
CA SER A 246 15.03 -18.84 24.43
C SER A 246 13.79 -17.95 24.39
N GLY A 247 12.69 -18.40 23.78
CA GLY A 247 11.47 -17.60 23.63
C GLY A 247 11.71 -16.31 22.85
N THR A 248 12.54 -16.34 21.81
CA THR A 248 12.96 -15.15 21.05
C THR A 248 12.17 -14.93 19.76
N LEU A 249 11.24 -15.83 19.39
CA LEU A 249 10.37 -15.69 18.24
C LEU A 249 8.91 -15.75 18.67
N HIS A 250 8.13 -14.75 18.27
CA HIS A 250 6.68 -14.71 18.41
C HIS A 250 6.04 -14.52 17.03
N THR A 251 5.02 -15.30 16.69
CA THR A 251 4.42 -15.30 15.35
C THR A 251 2.98 -14.83 15.38
N LEU A 252 2.62 -13.94 14.46
CA LEU A 252 1.27 -13.44 14.23
C LEU A 252 0.88 -13.72 12.78
N THR A 253 -0.41 -13.96 12.52
CA THR A 253 -0.91 -14.20 11.16
C THR A 253 -1.93 -13.16 10.73
N PHE A 254 -1.88 -12.81 9.44
CA PHE A 254 -2.91 -12.00 8.77
C PHE A 254 -3.28 -12.63 7.44
N VAL A 255 -4.43 -12.23 6.88
CA VAL A 255 -4.82 -12.59 5.51
C VAL A 255 -5.15 -11.33 4.72
N THR A 256 -6.08 -10.53 5.24
CA THR A 256 -6.57 -9.33 4.56
C THR A 256 -5.72 -8.09 4.87
N VAL A 257 -5.87 -7.05 4.04
CA VAL A 257 -5.28 -5.74 4.33
C VAL A 257 -5.83 -5.16 5.63
N ASN A 258 -7.10 -5.44 5.99
CA ASN A 258 -7.68 -4.96 7.24
C ASN A 258 -7.02 -5.63 8.46
N ASP A 259 -6.81 -6.95 8.41
CA ASP A 259 -6.11 -7.68 9.47
C ASP A 259 -4.71 -7.11 9.67
N TYR A 260 -3.99 -6.92 8.55
CA TYR A 260 -2.64 -6.36 8.55
C TYR A 260 -2.57 -4.98 9.20
N LEU A 261 -3.45 -4.05 8.80
CA LEU A 261 -3.42 -2.67 9.30
C LEU A 261 -3.77 -2.60 10.79
N TRP A 262 -4.75 -3.38 11.25
CA TRP A 262 -5.11 -3.45 12.67
C TRP A 262 -4.02 -4.07 13.52
N LEU A 263 -3.45 -5.20 13.09
CA LEU A 263 -2.34 -5.85 13.79
C LEU A 263 -1.11 -4.96 13.82
N LEU A 264 -0.74 -4.34 12.70
CA LEU A 264 0.40 -3.45 12.63
C LEU A 264 0.25 -2.26 13.59
N ARG A 265 -0.92 -1.62 13.63
CA ARG A 265 -1.21 -0.54 14.58
C ARG A 265 -1.03 -1.01 16.02
N ALA A 266 -1.72 -2.09 16.39
CA ALA A 266 -1.73 -2.55 17.77
C ALA A 266 -0.35 -3.05 18.24
N VAL A 267 0.34 -3.85 17.43
CA VAL A 267 1.70 -4.32 17.73
C VAL A 267 2.69 -3.15 17.81
N SER A 268 2.52 -2.13 16.97
CA SER A 268 3.39 -0.94 17.02
C SER A 268 3.25 -0.19 18.34
N GLN A 269 2.02 -0.03 18.82
CA GLN A 269 1.74 0.59 20.11
C GLN A 269 2.31 -0.23 21.28
N GLU A 270 2.23 -1.55 21.25
CA GLU A 270 2.85 -2.41 22.28
C GLU A 270 4.39 -2.31 22.26
N LEU A 271 5.00 -2.17 21.09
CA LEU A 271 6.46 -1.99 20.95
C LEU A 271 6.95 -0.60 21.32
N SER A 272 6.07 0.41 21.35
CA SER A 272 6.43 1.81 21.59
C SER A 272 7.22 2.03 22.90
N VAL A 273 6.95 1.22 23.93
CA VAL A 273 7.65 1.27 25.23
C VAL A 273 9.15 0.99 25.11
N MET A 274 9.60 0.32 24.05
CA MET A 274 10.99 -0.04 23.81
C MET A 274 11.79 1.06 23.10
N ARG A 275 11.12 2.06 22.50
CA ARG A 275 11.74 3.19 21.82
C ARG A 275 12.79 2.76 20.79
N ARG A 276 14.02 3.28 20.90
CA ARG A 276 15.19 2.96 20.05
C ARG A 276 15.58 1.47 20.03
N ARG A 277 15.04 0.66 20.95
CA ARG A 277 15.27 -0.79 21.01
C ARG A 277 14.23 -1.59 20.22
N ALA A 278 13.23 -0.93 19.65
CA ALA A 278 12.30 -1.49 18.69
C ALA A 278 12.68 -1.12 17.25
N MET A 279 12.70 -2.13 16.38
CA MET A 279 12.84 -1.98 14.94
C MET A 279 11.57 -2.46 14.23
N TYR A 280 11.20 -1.78 13.14
CA TYR A 280 10.05 -2.10 12.30
C TYR A 280 10.55 -2.38 10.89
N TYR A 281 10.60 -3.65 10.52
CA TYR A 281 11.05 -4.12 9.21
C TYR A 281 9.85 -4.52 8.35
N LEU A 282 9.35 -3.55 7.57
CA LEU A 282 8.05 -3.62 6.90
C LEU A 282 8.15 -4.23 5.49
N ALA A 283 8.42 -5.54 5.41
CA ALA A 283 8.66 -6.25 4.15
C ALA A 283 7.40 -6.90 3.52
N ALA A 284 6.22 -6.76 4.12
CA ALA A 284 4.96 -7.23 3.56
C ALA A 284 4.56 -6.47 2.28
N ALA A 285 3.93 -7.17 1.34
CA ALA A 285 3.33 -6.56 0.16
C ALA A 285 1.88 -6.15 0.48
N VAL A 286 1.73 -4.91 0.94
CA VAL A 286 0.45 -4.34 1.37
C VAL A 286 -0.32 -3.79 0.17
N SER A 287 -1.63 -4.03 0.12
CA SER A 287 -2.50 -3.53 -0.94
C SER A 287 -2.66 -2.01 -0.84
N ASP A 288 -2.40 -1.30 -1.94
CA ASP A 288 -2.57 0.15 -2.04
C ASP A 288 -4.03 0.59 -2.15
N PHE A 289 -4.93 -0.36 -2.42
CA PHE A 289 -6.37 -0.16 -2.55
C PHE A 289 -7.11 -1.18 -1.70
N PHE A 290 -8.32 -0.84 -1.25
CA PHE A 290 -9.21 -1.74 -0.52
C PHE A 290 -10.67 -1.45 -0.88
N LEU A 291 -11.57 -2.39 -0.59
CA LEU A 291 -13.01 -2.16 -0.71
C LEU A 291 -13.59 -1.82 0.67
N PRO A 292 -14.10 -0.59 0.90
CA PRO A 292 -14.73 -0.24 2.17
C PRO A 292 -15.88 -1.19 2.49
N ARG A 293 -16.04 -1.56 3.77
CA ARG A 293 -17.06 -2.53 4.18
C ARG A 293 -18.47 -2.22 3.69
N LYS A 294 -18.85 -0.93 3.60
CA LYS A 294 -20.15 -0.48 3.08
C LYS A 294 -20.34 -0.75 1.58
N LYS A 295 -19.25 -0.88 0.82
CA LYS A 295 -19.25 -1.18 -0.63
C LYS A 295 -19.07 -2.67 -0.93
N MET A 296 -18.82 -3.52 0.09
CA MET A 296 -18.67 -4.96 -0.11
C MET A 296 -20.03 -5.65 -0.31
N SER A 297 -20.09 -6.62 -1.23
CA SER A 297 -21.26 -7.48 -1.40
C SER A 297 -21.32 -8.48 -0.25
N GLU A 298 -22.49 -8.72 0.36
CA GLU A 298 -22.60 -9.72 1.42
C GLU A 298 -22.36 -11.14 0.88
N HIS A 299 -22.82 -11.42 -0.34
CA HIS A 299 -22.77 -12.74 -0.97
C HIS A 299 -21.95 -12.73 -2.27
N LYS A 300 -21.69 -13.94 -2.79
CA LYS A 300 -21.03 -14.18 -4.08
C LYS A 300 -21.56 -13.25 -5.17
N ILE A 301 -20.68 -12.46 -5.78
CA ILE A 301 -21.04 -11.65 -6.94
C ILE A 301 -21.35 -12.59 -8.12
N GLN A 302 -22.56 -12.45 -8.69
CA GLN A 302 -23.10 -13.29 -9.75
C GLN A 302 -22.65 -12.82 -11.14
N SER A 303 -22.40 -13.76 -12.06
CA SER A 303 -21.82 -13.51 -13.39
C SER A 303 -22.83 -13.17 -14.49
N GLY A 304 -24.09 -12.84 -14.14
CA GLY A 304 -25.19 -12.77 -15.10
C GLY A 304 -25.23 -11.54 -16.03
N LYS A 305 -24.35 -10.53 -15.85
CA LYS A 305 -24.41 -9.23 -16.55
C LYS A 305 -23.24 -8.94 -17.50
N GLY A 306 -22.46 -9.94 -17.89
CA GLY A 306 -21.39 -9.80 -18.88
C GLY A 306 -20.05 -9.35 -18.30
N SER A 307 -19.94 -8.11 -17.79
CA SER A 307 -18.72 -7.54 -17.20
C SER A 307 -18.80 -7.39 -15.67
N LEU A 308 -17.63 -7.41 -15.00
CA LEU A 308 -17.48 -7.13 -13.57
C LEU A 308 -16.64 -5.86 -13.40
N HIS A 309 -17.21 -4.83 -12.80
CA HIS A 309 -16.51 -3.60 -12.44
C HIS A 309 -16.36 -3.54 -10.93
N ILE A 310 -15.12 -3.37 -10.45
CA ILE A 310 -14.80 -3.22 -9.03
C ILE A 310 -14.15 -1.86 -8.84
N GLU A 311 -14.81 -0.98 -8.09
CA GLU A 311 -14.30 0.32 -7.69
C GLU A 311 -13.74 0.21 -6.26
N MET A 312 -12.45 0.52 -6.08
CA MET A 312 -11.76 0.40 -4.80
C MET A 312 -11.30 1.78 -4.32
N ALA A 313 -11.29 1.97 -3.00
CA ALA A 313 -10.73 3.16 -2.38
C ALA A 313 -9.22 2.99 -2.14
N GLN A 314 -8.48 4.10 -2.09
CA GLN A 314 -7.07 4.07 -1.73
C GLN A 314 -6.91 3.72 -0.24
N ALA A 315 -6.01 2.78 0.06
CA ALA A 315 -5.64 2.44 1.42
C ALA A 315 -4.91 3.60 2.12
N PRO A 316 -5.11 3.79 3.43
CA PRO A 316 -4.48 4.87 4.18
C PRO A 316 -2.95 4.74 4.16
N LYS A 317 -2.25 5.88 4.09
CA LYS A 317 -0.78 5.92 4.14
C LYS A 317 -0.28 5.84 5.58
N ILE A 318 -0.38 4.65 6.17
CA ILE A 318 -0.14 4.39 7.60
C ILE A 318 1.30 4.61 8.09
N VAL A 319 2.30 4.67 7.21
CA VAL A 319 3.70 4.86 7.64
C VAL A 319 3.89 6.23 8.28
N GLU A 320 3.14 7.24 7.84
CA GLU A 320 3.09 8.57 8.45
C GLU A 320 2.58 8.47 9.89
N SER A 321 1.40 7.88 10.09
CA SER A 321 0.83 7.66 11.42
C SER A 321 1.71 6.77 12.32
N MET A 322 2.44 5.82 11.74
CA MET A 322 3.42 5.03 12.49
C MET A 322 4.51 5.91 13.09
N VAL A 323 5.11 6.78 12.27
CA VAL A 323 6.20 7.68 12.66
C VAL A 323 5.72 8.71 13.69
N ASP A 324 4.56 9.31 13.45
CA ASP A 324 4.08 10.43 14.26
C ASP A 324 3.43 9.99 15.57
N GLU A 325 2.72 8.85 15.58
CA GLU A 325 1.84 8.48 16.70
C GLU A 325 2.16 7.12 17.33
N TRP A 326 2.52 6.10 16.54
CA TRP A 326 2.51 4.71 17.06
C TRP A 326 3.86 4.22 17.56
N THR A 327 4.98 4.81 17.10
CA THR A 327 6.33 4.22 17.25
C THR A 327 7.34 5.19 17.86
N HIS A 328 7.03 5.78 19.01
CA HIS A 328 7.88 6.76 19.71
C HIS A 328 9.37 6.36 19.74
N ASP A 329 10.22 7.06 18.96
CA ASP A 329 11.66 6.80 18.75
C ASP A 329 12.06 5.42 18.16
N GLY A 330 11.12 4.69 17.57
CA GLY A 330 11.37 3.40 16.91
C GLY A 330 12.18 3.54 15.62
N PHE A 331 12.93 2.49 15.25
CA PHE A 331 13.69 2.46 13.99
C PHE A 331 12.89 1.76 12.88
N ILE A 332 12.40 2.52 11.91
CA ILE A 332 11.51 2.04 10.85
C ILE A 332 12.27 1.90 9.53
N VAL A 333 12.20 0.69 8.98
CA VAL A 333 12.71 0.28 7.68
C VAL A 333 11.53 -0.09 6.79
N SER A 334 11.32 0.68 5.73
CA SER A 334 10.28 0.39 4.74
C SER A 334 10.87 -0.15 3.44
N PHE A 335 10.01 -0.77 2.62
CA PHE A 335 10.41 -1.34 1.33
C PHE A 335 9.77 -0.59 0.17
N LYS A 336 10.55 -0.42 -0.91
CA LYS A 336 10.04 0.05 -2.19
C LYS A 336 10.38 -0.97 -3.28
N LEU A 337 9.36 -1.47 -3.96
CA LEU A 337 9.49 -2.38 -5.09
C LEU A 337 9.05 -1.64 -6.35
N GLU A 338 9.91 -1.58 -7.36
CA GLU A 338 9.59 -0.97 -8.65
C GLU A 338 9.99 -1.91 -9.80
N THR A 339 9.34 -1.77 -10.94
CA THR A 339 9.71 -2.45 -12.19
C THR A 339 10.59 -1.56 -13.07
N ASP A 340 10.31 -0.25 -13.08
CA ASP A 340 11.09 0.76 -13.77
C ASP A 340 12.25 1.26 -12.88
N PRO A 341 13.53 1.03 -13.27
CA PRO A 341 14.69 1.51 -12.52
C PRO A 341 14.71 3.04 -12.32
N LEU A 342 14.14 3.82 -13.24
CA LEU A 342 14.13 5.28 -13.17
C LEU A 342 13.20 5.80 -12.08
N LEU A 343 12.24 4.98 -11.62
CA LEU A 343 11.29 5.36 -10.58
C LEU A 343 11.75 4.97 -9.17
N LEU A 344 12.70 4.03 -9.04
CA LEU A 344 13.05 3.44 -7.75
C LEU A 344 13.62 4.47 -6.76
N ILE A 345 14.69 5.17 -7.15
CA ILE A 345 15.35 6.16 -6.29
C ILE A 345 14.42 7.37 -6.01
N PRO A 346 13.78 8.00 -7.01
CA PRO A 346 12.87 9.13 -6.74
C PRO A 346 11.72 8.77 -5.80
N LYS A 347 11.12 7.58 -5.96
CA LYS A 347 10.03 7.15 -5.07
C LYS A 347 10.51 6.81 -3.66
N ALA A 348 11.73 6.32 -3.51
CA ALA A 348 12.33 6.07 -2.20
C ALA A 348 12.65 7.39 -1.47
N HIS A 349 13.24 8.37 -2.16
CA HIS A 349 13.41 9.73 -1.63
C HIS A 349 12.07 10.34 -1.22
N GLY A 350 11.07 10.29 -2.11
CA GLY A 350 9.72 10.78 -1.80
C GLY A 350 9.09 10.11 -0.58
N ALA A 351 9.36 8.83 -0.33
CA ALA A 351 8.87 8.14 0.86
C ALA A 351 9.58 8.60 2.15
N LEU A 352 10.90 8.81 2.11
CA LEU A 352 11.65 9.35 3.26
C LEU A 352 11.22 10.79 3.55
N GLU A 353 11.02 11.61 2.52
CA GLU A 353 10.57 13.00 2.66
C GLU A 353 9.17 13.09 3.24
N ARG A 354 8.24 12.29 2.70
CA ARG A 354 6.85 12.31 3.12
C ARG A 354 6.64 11.75 4.51
N TYR A 355 7.27 10.62 4.84
CA TYR A 355 6.94 9.90 6.07
C TYR A 355 7.98 10.10 7.19
N GLY A 356 9.15 10.67 6.93
CA GLY A 356 10.14 10.97 7.98
C GLY A 356 10.88 9.77 8.59
N HIS A 357 10.52 8.53 8.25
CA HIS A 357 11.22 7.32 8.71
C HIS A 357 12.69 7.21 8.25
N GLN A 358 13.44 6.27 8.83
CA GLN A 358 14.90 6.28 8.82
C GLN A 358 15.52 5.64 7.56
N VAL A 359 14.96 4.53 7.07
CA VAL A 359 15.53 3.78 5.93
C VAL A 359 14.45 3.30 4.98
N VAL A 360 14.69 3.47 3.67
CA VAL A 360 13.99 2.76 2.60
C VAL A 360 14.92 1.75 1.96
N ILE A 361 14.49 0.50 1.85
CA ILE A 361 15.17 -0.52 1.06
C ILE A 361 14.48 -0.63 -0.32
N GLY A 362 15.17 -0.12 -1.33
CA GLY A 362 14.73 -0.17 -2.72
C GLY A 362 15.12 -1.47 -3.40
N ASN A 363 14.18 -2.04 -4.16
CA ASN A 363 14.34 -3.28 -4.92
C ASN A 363 13.75 -3.11 -6.32
N ASN A 364 14.49 -3.50 -7.35
CA ASN A 364 13.91 -3.68 -8.69
C ASN A 364 13.35 -5.10 -8.84
N LEU A 365 12.14 -5.27 -9.37
CA LEU A 365 11.45 -6.57 -9.46
C LEU A 365 12.32 -7.68 -10.07
N HIS A 366 13.06 -7.37 -11.13
CA HIS A 366 13.85 -8.33 -11.88
C HIS A 366 15.20 -8.64 -11.21
N ARG A 367 15.72 -7.72 -10.38
CA ARG A 367 17.07 -7.81 -9.77
C ARG A 367 17.04 -8.02 -8.25
N ARG A 368 15.86 -8.00 -7.62
CA ARG A 368 15.63 -8.08 -6.16
C ARG A 368 16.24 -9.27 -5.43
N LYS A 369 16.77 -10.27 -6.14
CA LYS A 369 17.45 -11.44 -5.54
C LYS A 369 18.94 -11.18 -5.30
N PHE A 370 19.56 -10.31 -6.10
CA PHE A 370 21.00 -10.07 -6.12
C PHE A 370 21.38 -8.59 -6.03
N GLU A 371 20.42 -7.66 -6.08
CA GLU A 371 20.68 -6.23 -5.86
C GLU A 371 19.58 -5.57 -5.01
N VAL A 372 19.99 -4.79 -4.01
CA VAL A 372 19.14 -3.87 -3.24
C VAL A 372 19.88 -2.55 -2.99
N VAL A 373 19.13 -1.48 -2.75
CA VAL A 373 19.68 -0.18 -2.33
C VAL A 373 19.10 0.23 -0.98
N PHE A 374 19.97 0.58 -0.04
CA PHE A 374 19.61 1.19 1.23
C PHE A 374 19.68 2.70 1.08
N ILE A 375 18.60 3.38 1.40
CA ILE A 375 18.50 4.84 1.26
C ILE A 375 18.14 5.41 2.61
N SER A 376 18.96 6.33 3.10
CA SER A 376 18.78 7.02 4.38
C SER A 376 19.10 8.51 4.25
N ARG A 377 18.70 9.31 5.23
CA ARG A 377 19.06 10.73 5.28
C ARG A 377 20.54 10.88 5.60
N SER A 378 21.22 11.77 4.89
CA SER A 378 22.60 12.16 5.21
C SER A 378 22.64 12.73 6.63
N ALA A 379 23.57 12.27 7.46
CA ALA A 379 23.81 12.90 8.76
C ALA A 379 24.25 14.35 8.50
N GLN A 380 23.41 15.33 8.86
CA GLN A 380 23.92 16.69 8.95
C GLN A 380 24.82 16.74 10.18
N PRO A 381 26.04 17.28 10.08
CA PRO A 381 26.83 17.57 11.27
C PRO A 381 26.02 18.55 12.14
N ASP A 382 25.69 18.14 13.35
CA ASP A 382 25.19 19.06 14.38
C ASP A 382 26.18 20.24 14.47
N GLY A 383 25.64 21.45 14.39
CA GLY A 383 26.36 22.62 13.91
C GLY A 383 27.66 22.96 14.62
N ASP A 384 28.73 23.11 13.82
CA ASP A 384 29.62 24.25 13.97
C ASP A 384 29.15 25.35 13.00
N ALA A 385 28.43 26.31 13.56
CA ALA A 385 28.37 27.63 12.96
C ALA A 385 29.80 28.16 12.83
N LEU A 386 30.08 28.92 11.76
CA LEU A 386 31.33 29.63 11.47
C LEU A 386 32.34 28.84 10.61
N THR A 387 32.02 28.58 9.35
CA THR A 387 32.92 28.97 8.23
C THR A 387 32.14 28.98 6.92
N GLY A 388 31.89 30.17 6.40
CA GLY A 388 31.23 30.36 5.12
C GLY A 388 32.12 29.89 3.96
N LYS A 389 31.76 28.76 3.35
CA LYS A 389 31.97 28.48 1.94
C LYS A 389 30.75 27.70 1.41
N PRO A 390 30.17 28.07 0.25
CA PRO A 390 29.09 27.30 -0.35
C PRO A 390 29.70 26.00 -0.91
N ASN A 391 29.62 24.93 -0.14
CA ASN A 391 30.04 23.61 -0.62
C ASN A 391 29.01 23.08 -1.62
N GLU A 392 29.52 22.41 -2.66
CA GLU A 392 28.78 21.62 -3.64
C GLU A 392 27.61 20.88 -2.99
N ALA A 393 26.46 20.84 -3.67
CA ALA A 393 25.22 20.28 -3.17
C ALA A 393 25.41 18.84 -2.64
N THR A 394 25.68 18.71 -1.35
CA THR A 394 25.71 17.42 -0.66
C THR A 394 24.30 16.84 -0.77
N SER A 395 24.18 15.70 -1.45
CA SER A 395 22.92 14.98 -1.58
C SER A 395 22.27 14.81 -0.21
N LYS A 396 20.98 15.20 -0.11
CA LYS A 396 20.16 15.10 1.11
C LYS A 396 20.05 13.65 1.63
N PHE A 397 20.28 12.69 0.75
CA PHE A 397 20.19 11.26 1.01
C PHE A 397 21.50 10.56 0.66
N VAL A 398 21.80 9.50 1.41
CA VAL A 398 22.89 8.56 1.15
C VAL A 398 22.27 7.28 0.60
N GLU A 399 22.84 6.81 -0.51
CA GLU A 399 22.46 5.57 -1.16
C GLU A 399 23.59 4.56 -0.99
N HIS A 400 23.29 3.41 -0.40
CA HIS A 400 24.22 2.30 -0.27
C HIS A 400 23.70 1.09 -1.05
N TRP A 401 24.36 0.80 -2.16
CA TRP A 401 24.02 -0.32 -3.04
C TRP A 401 24.71 -1.59 -2.56
N LEU A 402 23.91 -2.65 -2.42
CA LEU A 402 24.41 -3.98 -2.11
C LEU A 402 24.10 -4.90 -3.28
N ARG A 403 25.15 -5.55 -3.80
CA ARG A 403 25.10 -6.42 -4.97
C ARG A 403 25.80 -7.75 -4.66
N ILE A 404 25.13 -8.86 -4.95
CA ILE A 404 25.75 -10.18 -4.97
C ILE A 404 26.30 -10.43 -6.37
N ASP A 405 27.59 -10.73 -6.45
CA ASP A 405 28.27 -11.13 -7.68
C ASP A 405 28.07 -12.63 -7.92
N LEU A 406 27.13 -12.97 -8.81
CA LEU A 406 26.77 -14.35 -9.12
C LEU A 406 27.89 -15.10 -9.85
N ASP A 407 28.84 -14.40 -10.47
CA ASP A 407 29.94 -15.02 -11.22
C ASP A 407 31.08 -15.51 -10.29
N ARG A 408 31.13 -15.01 -9.05
CA ARG A 408 32.16 -15.39 -8.06
C ARG A 408 31.74 -16.51 -7.11
N ASP A 409 30.45 -16.77 -6.95
CA ASP A 409 29.96 -17.79 -6.01
C ASP A 409 28.69 -18.49 -6.54
N PRO A 410 28.83 -19.49 -7.42
CA PRO A 410 27.70 -20.16 -8.07
C PRO A 410 26.80 -20.97 -7.09
N HIS A 411 27.24 -21.16 -5.84
CA HIS A 411 26.41 -21.79 -4.78
C HIS A 411 25.52 -20.78 -4.04
N GLN A 412 25.63 -19.47 -4.33
CA GLN A 412 24.83 -18.39 -3.74
C GLN A 412 23.49 -18.12 -4.44
N GLU A 413 23.02 -18.95 -5.38
CA GLU A 413 21.69 -18.76 -5.99
C GLU A 413 20.53 -18.71 -4.96
N ASN A 414 20.75 -19.29 -3.77
CA ASN A 414 19.83 -19.24 -2.62
C ASN A 414 20.16 -18.17 -1.57
N VAL A 415 21.29 -17.47 -1.72
CA VAL A 415 21.71 -16.37 -0.86
C VAL A 415 21.06 -15.09 -1.35
N ASN A 416 20.03 -14.66 -0.62
CA ASN A 416 19.35 -13.40 -0.88
C ASN A 416 20.28 -12.24 -0.46
N VAL A 417 20.23 -11.08 -1.12
CA VAL A 417 21.05 -9.87 -0.81
C VAL A 417 21.05 -9.49 0.67
N ILE A 418 19.98 -9.85 1.38
CA ILE A 418 19.82 -9.64 2.83
C ILE A 418 20.85 -10.45 3.66
N HIS A 419 21.33 -11.60 3.16
CA HIS A 419 22.46 -12.32 3.75
C HIS A 419 23.68 -11.42 3.82
N ALA A 420 24.14 -10.89 2.68
CA ALA A 420 25.31 -10.01 2.61
C ALA A 420 25.14 -8.74 3.47
N ALA A 421 23.92 -8.19 3.53
CA ALA A 421 23.60 -6.99 4.31
C ALA A 421 23.74 -7.19 5.84
N THR A 422 23.47 -8.41 6.32
CA THR A 422 23.48 -8.74 7.75
C THR A 422 24.79 -9.37 8.22
N THR A 423 25.61 -9.90 7.30
CA THR A 423 26.92 -10.50 7.60
C THR A 423 28.11 -9.56 7.38
N GLY A 424 27.92 -8.39 6.75
CA GLY A 424 29.00 -7.43 6.50
C GLY A 424 30.09 -7.97 5.56
N THR A 425 29.74 -8.94 4.72
CA THR A 425 30.60 -9.55 3.69
C THR A 425 30.37 -8.92 2.34
#